data_AF-A0A2M6Z3T5-F1
#
_entry.id   AF-A0A2M6Z3T5-F1
#
_cell.length_a   1.000
_cell.length_b   1.000
_cell.length_c   1.000
_cell.angle_alpha   90.00
_cell.angle_beta   90.00
_cell.angle_gamma   90.00
#
_symmetry.space_group_name_H-M   'P 1'
#
loop_
_entity.id
_entity.type
_entity.pdbx_description
1 polymer ?
#
loop_
_entity_poly.entity_id
_entity_poly.type
_entity_poly.pdbx_seq_one_letter_code
_entity_poly.pdbx_strand_id
1 'polypeptide(L)'
;MTDKPQSALYYPSIEFTDPRWLWASALVWDRIYRIVPKDYTPDDSDNVKRLAETGEIGIAINPEEYAKPVADEFIKKLPSGKWEAAALERNMDDDYARLHRGKVDV
;
A
#
# COMPACT_ATOMS: atom_id res chain seq x y z
N MET A 1 24.59 13.31 0.60
CA MET A 1 23.59 12.33 1.08
C MET A 1 22.43 12.38 0.12
N THR A 2 22.22 11.33 -0.67
CA THR A 2 21.03 11.20 -1.50
C THR A 2 19.93 10.66 -0.59
N ASP A 3 19.11 11.54 -0.01
CA ASP A 3 17.92 11.11 0.72
C ASP A 3 16.99 10.40 -0.27
N LYS A 4 16.65 9.15 0.04
CA LYS A 4 15.71 8.38 -0.76
C LYS A 4 14.31 8.93 -0.46
N PRO A 5 13.49 9.28 -1.47
CA PRO A 5 12.20 9.89 -1.22
C PRO A 5 11.35 8.97 -0.34
N GLN A 6 10.86 9.49 0.78
CA GLN A 6 10.02 8.74 1.69
C GLN A 6 8.59 8.74 1.18
N SER A 7 8.04 7.54 0.98
CA SER A 7 6.71 7.36 0.38
C SER A 7 5.78 6.62 1.33
N ALA A 8 4.50 6.99 1.32
CA ALA A 8 3.43 6.31 2.03
C ALA A 8 2.35 5.79 1.07
N LEU A 9 1.69 4.70 1.45
CA LEU A 9 0.49 4.19 0.77
C LEU A 9 -0.72 4.39 1.69
N TYR A 10 -1.67 5.19 1.26
CA TYR A 10 -2.98 5.31 1.91
C TYR A 10 -3.86 4.13 1.52
N TYR A 11 -4.16 3.29 2.51
CA TYR A 11 -4.89 2.04 2.38
C TYR A 11 -5.63 1.77 3.71
N PRO A 12 -6.86 1.21 3.72
CA PRO A 12 -7.55 0.51 2.63
C PRO A 12 -8.47 1.35 1.74
N SER A 13 -8.70 2.62 2.04
CA SER A 13 -9.67 3.46 1.33
C SER A 13 -9.11 4.09 0.06
N ILE A 14 -9.97 4.32 -0.94
CA ILE A 14 -9.64 5.05 -2.16
C ILE A 14 -9.70 6.56 -1.89
N GLU A 15 -10.76 7.03 -1.23
CA GLU A 15 -10.94 8.43 -0.84
C GLU A 15 -10.20 8.73 0.46
N PHE A 16 -9.60 9.92 0.53
CA PHE A 16 -9.03 10.44 1.78
C PHE A 16 -10.17 10.86 2.72
N THR A 17 -10.60 9.93 3.57
CA THR A 17 -11.73 10.11 4.50
C THR A 17 -11.55 11.28 5.47
N ASP A 18 -10.30 11.57 5.88
CA ASP A 18 -9.95 12.77 6.65
C ASP A 18 -8.89 13.59 5.91
N PRO A 19 -9.25 14.72 5.29
CA PRO A 19 -8.29 15.59 4.62
C PRO A 19 -7.18 16.10 5.56
N ARG A 20 -7.42 16.22 6.86
CA ARG A 20 -6.40 16.66 7.83
C ARG A 20 -5.28 15.63 7.97
N TRP A 21 -5.61 14.35 7.85
CA TRP A 21 -4.61 13.30 7.79
C TRP A 21 -3.73 13.50 6.56
N LEU A 22 -4.31 13.78 5.40
CA LEU A 22 -3.55 14.01 4.17
C LEU A 22 -2.60 15.20 4.31
N TRP A 23 -3.06 16.31 4.90
CA TRP A 23 -2.22 17.49 5.13
C TRP A 23 -1.06 17.22 6.07
N ALA A 24 -1.33 16.57 7.20
CA ALA A 24 -0.28 16.23 8.16
C ALA A 24 0.74 15.26 7.54
N SER A 25 0.26 14.24 6.82
CA SER A 25 1.11 13.27 6.13
C SER A 25 1.97 13.91 5.05
N ALA A 26 1.46 14.89 4.30
CA ALA A 26 2.23 15.59 3.26
C ALA A 26 3.41 16.41 3.82
N LEU A 27 3.48 16.65 5.13
CA LEU A 27 4.64 17.27 5.78
C LEU A 27 5.75 16.26 6.13
N VAL A 28 5.43 14.96 6.12
CA VAL A 28 6.32 13.87 6.54
C VAL A 28 6.84 13.09 5.34
N TRP A 29 5.98 12.83 4.35
CA TRP A 29 6.31 12.03 3.17
C TRP A 29 6.36 12.90 1.92
N ASP A 30 7.40 12.68 1.11
CA ASP A 30 7.55 13.32 -0.20
C ASP A 30 6.47 12.84 -1.17
N ARG A 31 5.98 11.61 -0.99
CA ARG A 31 4.97 11.01 -1.86
C ARG A 31 3.92 10.23 -1.09
N ILE A 32 2.67 10.41 -1.48
CA ILE A 32 1.55 9.63 -0.93
C ILE A 32 0.76 9.02 -2.08
N TYR A 33 0.67 7.71 -2.05
CA TYR A 33 -0.05 6.91 -3.03
C TYR A 33 -1.39 6.44 -2.48
N ARG A 34 -2.31 6.07 -3.36
CA ARG A 34 -3.52 5.30 -3.05
C ARG A 34 -3.80 4.31 -4.18
N ILE A 35 -4.52 3.23 -3.89
CA ILE A 35 -4.93 2.27 -4.91
C ILE A 35 -6.22 2.77 -5.54
N VAL A 36 -6.26 2.91 -6.87
CA VAL A 36 -7.44 3.31 -7.63
C VAL A 36 -7.62 2.37 -8.82
N PRO A 37 -8.70 1.57 -8.86
CA PRO A 37 -9.03 0.76 -10.04
C PRO A 37 -9.19 1.63 -11.29
N LYS A 38 -8.82 1.09 -12.46
CA LYS A 38 -8.87 1.82 -13.73
C LYS A 38 -10.23 2.41 -14.07
N ASP A 39 -11.30 1.69 -13.73
CA ASP A 39 -12.68 2.07 -14.04
C ASP A 39 -13.35 2.90 -12.94
N TYR A 40 -12.57 3.37 -11.94
CA TYR A 40 -13.08 4.15 -10.83
C TYR A 40 -12.46 5.56 -10.81
N THR A 41 -13.32 6.57 -10.71
CA THR A 41 -12.91 7.97 -10.54
C THR A 41 -13.18 8.38 -9.09
N PRO A 42 -12.14 8.71 -8.30
CA PRO A 42 -12.33 9.14 -6.92
C PRO A 42 -13.17 10.42 -6.80
N ASP A 43 -14.12 10.42 -5.85
CA ASP A 43 -14.93 11.59 -5.52
C ASP A 43 -14.21 12.51 -4.54
N ASP A 44 -13.08 13.04 -4.99
CA ASP A 44 -12.24 13.92 -4.17
C ASP A 44 -12.78 15.35 -4.14
N SER A 45 -12.59 16.02 -3.01
CA SER A 45 -12.75 17.47 -2.92
C SER A 45 -11.70 18.21 -3.76
N ASP A 46 -12.01 19.44 -4.19
CA ASP A 46 -11.17 20.21 -5.13
C ASP A 46 -9.73 20.41 -4.67
N ASN A 47 -9.51 20.56 -3.36
CA ASN A 47 -8.18 20.68 -2.77
C ASN A 47 -7.34 19.41 -2.95
N VAL A 48 -7.95 18.22 -2.81
CA VAL A 48 -7.28 16.93 -3.01
C VAL A 48 -7.00 16.72 -4.50
N LYS A 49 -7.94 17.08 -5.38
CA LYS A 49 -7.73 17.03 -6.84
C LYS A 49 -6.53 17.89 -7.27
N ARG A 50 -6.47 19.14 -6.82
CA ARG A 50 -5.34 20.06 -7.08
C ARG A 50 -4.02 19.54 -6.54
N LEU A 51 -4.06 18.86 -5.41
CA LEU A 51 -2.87 18.27 -4.83
C LEU A 51 -2.39 17.06 -5.66
N ALA A 52 -3.30 16.22 -6.15
CA ALA A 52 -3.00 15.11 -7.04
C ALA A 52 -2.40 15.54 -8.38
N GLU A 53 -2.78 16.71 -8.91
CA GLU A 53 -2.20 17.29 -10.12
C GLU A 53 -0.69 17.57 -10.02
N THR A 54 -0.15 17.73 -8.80
CA THR A 54 1.30 17.92 -8.59
C THR A 54 2.12 16.67 -8.92
N GLY A 55 1.50 15.50 -8.92
CA GLY A 55 2.16 14.21 -9.16
C GLY A 55 2.97 13.68 -7.98
N GLU A 56 2.82 14.27 -6.78
CA GLU A 56 3.56 13.88 -5.57
C GLU A 56 2.64 13.28 -4.51
N ILE A 57 1.45 13.85 -4.30
CA ILE A 57 0.53 13.44 -3.23
C ILE A 57 -0.81 13.04 -3.84
N GLY A 58 -1.39 11.92 -3.40
CA GLY A 58 -2.67 11.41 -3.94
C GLY A 58 -2.51 10.62 -5.24
N ILE A 59 -1.30 10.14 -5.53
CA ILE A 59 -0.98 9.43 -6.77
C ILE A 59 -1.74 8.11 -6.82
N ALA A 60 -2.51 7.92 -7.89
CA ALA A 60 -3.25 6.69 -8.12
C ALA A 60 -2.32 5.56 -8.61
N ILE A 61 -2.37 4.42 -7.92
CA ILE A 61 -1.78 3.16 -8.36
C ILE A 61 -2.90 2.30 -8.92
N ASN A 62 -2.78 1.89 -10.18
CA ASN A 62 -3.70 0.92 -10.77
C ASN A 62 -3.35 -0.50 -10.29
N PRO A 63 -4.23 -1.18 -9.54
CA PRO A 63 -3.95 -2.52 -9.03
C PRO A 63 -3.82 -3.58 -10.13
N GLU A 64 -4.42 -3.37 -11.31
CA GLU A 64 -4.39 -4.34 -12.41
C GLU A 64 -2.98 -4.60 -12.95
N GLU A 65 -2.10 -3.59 -12.91
CA GLU A 65 -0.71 -3.70 -13.35
C GLU A 65 0.09 -4.70 -12.50
N TYR A 66 -0.35 -4.91 -11.25
CA TYR A 66 0.29 -5.80 -10.29
C TYR A 66 -0.38 -7.17 -10.23
N ALA A 67 -1.64 -7.28 -10.65
CA ALA A 67 -2.45 -8.50 -10.47
C ALA A 67 -1.79 -9.74 -11.07
N LYS A 68 -1.36 -9.68 -12.34
CA LYS A 68 -0.77 -10.84 -13.02
C LYS A 68 0.61 -11.22 -12.47
N PRO A 69 1.60 -10.30 -12.35
CA PRO A 69 2.90 -10.65 -11.78
C PRO A 69 2.80 -11.22 -10.36
N VAL A 70 1.92 -10.64 -9.51
CA VAL A 70 1.71 -11.11 -8.14
C VAL A 70 1.06 -12.50 -8.14
N ALA A 71 0.07 -12.75 -9.01
CA ALA A 71 -0.54 -14.07 -9.15
C ALA A 71 0.48 -15.12 -9.62
N ASP A 72 1.31 -14.79 -10.61
CA ASP A 72 2.35 -15.69 -11.12
C ASP A 72 3.39 -16.02 -10.03
N GLU A 73 3.82 -15.03 -9.25
CA GLU A 73 4.72 -15.24 -8.12
C GLU A 73 4.07 -16.13 -7.04
N PHE A 74 2.81 -15.87 -6.72
CA PHE A 74 2.05 -16.66 -5.76
C PHE A 74 1.92 -18.13 -6.20
N ILE A 75 1.51 -18.38 -7.44
CA ILE A 75 1.40 -19.73 -8.02
C ILE A 75 2.75 -20.45 -8.01
N LYS A 76 3.84 -19.75 -8.35
CA LYS A 76 5.20 -20.32 -8.33
C LYS A 76 5.63 -20.74 -6.92
N LYS A 77 5.21 -20.01 -5.88
CA LYS A 77 5.52 -20.33 -4.48
C LYS A 77 4.66 -21.46 -3.91
N LEU A 78 3.47 -21.68 -4.47
CA LEU A 78 2.48 -22.64 -3.97
C LEU A 78 3.00 -24.08 -3.78
N PRO A 79 3.79 -24.67 -4.71
CA PRO A 79 4.35 -26.02 -4.54
C PRO A 79 5.42 -26.12 -3.45
N SER A 80 6.07 -25.02 -3.08
CA SER A 80 7.20 -25.05 -2.14
C SER A 80 6.78 -25.39 -0.71
N GLY A 81 5.50 -25.16 -0.36
CA GLY A 81 4.98 -25.30 1.00
C GLY A 81 5.59 -24.32 2.03
N LYS A 82 6.53 -23.47 1.60
CA LYS A 82 7.21 -22.46 2.42
C LYS A 82 6.47 -21.14 2.29
N TRP A 83 5.51 -20.94 3.17
CA TRP A 83 4.71 -19.72 3.23
C TRP A 83 5.32 -18.79 4.27
N GLU A 84 5.70 -17.59 3.85
CA GLU A 84 6.07 -16.50 4.79
C GLU A 84 4.84 -15.70 5.22
N ALA A 85 3.70 -15.91 4.56
CA ALA A 85 2.44 -15.27 4.93
C ALA A 85 1.94 -15.83 6.26
N ALA A 86 1.88 -14.97 7.28
CA ALA A 86 1.48 -15.35 8.64
C ALA A 86 0.10 -16.04 8.70
N ALA A 87 -0.82 -15.70 7.80
CA ALA A 87 -2.14 -16.32 7.71
C ALA A 87 -2.14 -17.80 7.25
N LEU A 88 -1.02 -18.31 6.72
CA LEU A 88 -0.88 -19.68 6.24
C LEU A 88 0.03 -20.53 7.14
N GLU A 89 0.57 -19.95 8.22
CA GLU A 89 1.40 -20.66 9.19
C GLU A 89 0.49 -21.50 10.11
N ARG A 90 0.66 -22.83 10.08
CA ARG A 90 -0.28 -23.77 10.73
C ARG A 90 -0.09 -23.94 12.23
N ASN A 91 1.01 -23.44 12.79
CA ASN A 91 1.29 -23.47 14.23
C ASN A 91 1.06 -22.07 14.82
N MET A 92 -0.10 -21.87 15.44
CA MET A 92 -0.54 -20.60 16.03
C MET A 92 -0.30 -20.51 17.55
N ASP A 93 0.65 -21.26 18.09
CA ASP A 93 0.93 -21.29 19.54
C ASP A 93 1.93 -20.20 19.99
N ASP A 94 2.22 -19.22 19.12
CA ASP A 94 3.21 -18.16 19.37
C ASP A 94 2.53 -16.78 19.34
N ASP A 95 2.92 -15.87 20.24
CA ASP A 95 2.33 -14.52 20.39
C ASP A 95 2.50 -13.66 19.11
N TYR A 96 3.34 -14.12 18.18
CA TYR A 96 3.66 -13.50 16.89
C TYR A 96 3.09 -14.23 15.67
N ALA A 97 2.23 -15.24 15.85
CA ALA A 97 1.72 -16.10 14.76
C ALA A 97 0.97 -15.38 13.62
N ARG A 98 0.69 -14.07 13.76
CA ARG A 98 0.06 -13.24 12.71
C ARG A 98 0.96 -12.12 12.18
N LEU A 99 2.18 -12.02 12.67
CA LEU A 99 3.15 -11.01 12.26
C LEU A 99 4.10 -11.61 11.23
N HIS A 100 4.13 -11.00 10.05
CA HIS A 100 5.04 -11.42 8.99
C HIS A 100 6.47 -11.05 9.40
N ARG A 101 7.34 -12.05 9.61
CA ARG A 101 8.70 -11.85 10.16
C ARG A 101 9.52 -10.79 9.44
N GLY A 102 9.42 -10.72 8.11
CA GLY A 102 10.07 -9.67 7.30
C GLY A 102 9.48 -8.25 7.41
N LYS A 103 8.49 -8.02 8.27
CA LYS A 103 7.81 -6.72 8.50
C LYS A 103 7.93 -6.23 9.95
N VAL A 104 8.61 -6.98 10.81
CA VAL A 104 8.86 -6.64 12.21
C VAL A 104 10.36 -6.63 12.45
N ASP A 105 10.86 -5.56 13.06
CA ASP A 105 12.27 -5.45 13.52
C ASP A 105 12.41 -6.18 14.88
N VAL A 106 12.20 -7.50 14.88
CA VAL A 106 12.38 -8.37 16.06
C VAL A 106 13.41 -9.45 15.80
#